data_AF-A0A2E5JC69-F1
#
_entry.id   AF-A0A2E5JC69-F1
#
_cell.length_a   1.000
_cell.length_b   1.000
_cell.length_c   1.000
_cell.angle_alpha   90.00
_cell.angle_beta   90.00
_cell.angle_gamma   90.00
#
_symmetry.space_group_name_H-M   'P 1'
#
loop_
_entity.id
_entity.type
_entity.pdbx_description
1 polymer ?
#
loop_
_entity_poly.entity_id
_entity_poly.type
_entity_poly.pdbx_seq_one_letter_code
_entity_poly.pdbx_strand_id
1 'polypeptide(L)'
;MSDGFDQEKREKGVKKEKLNWFLRIITLGDRFSVQDFYDRVKKGFVEFLIVFFGVLVSFGVESQGEDFGDRQSNIDNLIALRDEITEIQLYTKGFIEENKWIIETYNKLYSQWDEDRDSVFIFIDPSDDLPYSPLSFYNNYNPFNPPRVVYEAIKLDGTFRFLGSEVGRFVNNTYDGTDLKYLMLNTDREEKVYVDQFEGQVANKWIYDLKNIDFYDVDFWIKNRKYLQKEKFLKYNLFKRLLLWTQISEQLQEYDTTLEQNIKKLDSEIQLKDDEWVFVYWWF
;
A
#
# COMPACT_ATOMS: atom_id res chain seq x y z
N MET A 1 35.04 100.05 19.24
CA MET A 1 33.64 100.04 18.75
C MET A 1 33.42 98.65 18.18
N SER A 2 32.91 97.73 19.01
CA SER A 2 31.48 97.28 19.02
C SER A 2 31.11 96.53 17.74
N ASP A 3 30.58 95.32 17.74
CA ASP A 3 30.02 94.48 18.79
C ASP A 3 30.10 93.01 18.35
N GLY A 4 30.16 92.11 19.33
CA GLY A 4 30.03 90.68 19.13
C GLY A 4 28.60 90.29 18.76
N PHE A 5 28.47 89.33 17.84
CA PHE A 5 27.23 88.58 17.66
C PHE A 5 27.41 87.21 18.31
N ASP A 6 26.80 87.05 19.48
CA ASP A 6 26.60 85.78 20.17
C ASP A 6 25.85 84.79 19.26
N GLN A 7 26.46 83.65 18.96
CA GLN A 7 25.74 82.48 18.44
C GLN A 7 25.01 81.79 19.60
N GLU A 8 23.77 82.20 19.85
CA GLU A 8 22.86 81.47 20.71
C GLU A 8 22.48 80.14 20.02
N LYS A 9 23.14 79.03 20.41
CA LYS A 9 22.66 77.67 20.08
C LYS A 9 21.28 77.50 20.74
N ARG A 10 20.22 77.73 19.97
CA ARG A 10 18.83 77.48 20.40
C ARG A 10 18.70 76.03 20.84
N GLU A 11 18.61 75.82 22.14
CA GLU A 11 18.38 74.50 22.72
C GLU A 11 16.98 74.00 22.31
N LYS A 12 16.92 72.92 21.52
CA LYS A 12 15.65 72.34 21.05
C LYS A 12 15.02 71.46 22.15
N GLY A 13 13.71 71.60 22.35
CA GLY A 13 12.91 70.78 23.26
C GLY A 13 12.53 71.46 24.58
N VAL A 14 11.45 70.98 25.20
CA VAL A 14 10.91 71.50 26.47
C VAL A 14 11.54 70.72 27.63
N LYS A 15 12.07 71.42 28.65
CA LYS A 15 12.63 70.79 29.86
C LYS A 15 11.57 69.92 30.55
N LYS A 16 11.97 68.72 31.01
CA LYS A 16 11.08 67.72 31.63
C LYS A 16 10.24 68.28 32.79
N GLU A 17 10.82 69.20 33.55
CA GLU A 17 10.19 69.93 34.65
C GLU A 17 8.99 70.80 34.22
N LYS A 18 8.91 71.21 32.96
CA LYS A 18 7.80 72.02 32.42
C LYS A 18 6.73 71.20 31.70
N LEU A 19 6.83 69.87 31.69
CA LEU A 19 5.89 68.97 31.05
C LEU A 19 4.82 68.45 32.03
N ASN A 20 3.64 68.13 31.50
CA ASN A 20 2.55 67.48 32.23
C ASN A 20 2.97 66.06 32.71
N TRP A 21 2.37 65.56 33.79
CA TRP A 21 2.82 64.35 34.51
C TRP A 21 2.92 63.10 33.61
N PHE A 22 1.95 62.90 32.71
CA PHE A 22 1.96 61.80 31.74
C PHE A 22 3.13 61.89 30.75
N LEU A 23 3.43 63.09 30.25
CA LEU A 23 4.54 63.33 29.32
C LEU A 23 5.89 63.12 30.02
N ARG A 24 6.00 63.40 31.32
CA ARG A 24 7.23 63.14 32.09
C ARG A 24 7.55 61.65 32.21
N ILE A 25 6.54 60.78 32.26
CA ILE A 25 6.70 59.31 32.36
C ILE A 25 7.26 58.75 31.06
N ILE A 26 6.77 59.23 29.91
CA ILE A 26 7.19 58.75 28.59
C ILE A 26 8.44 59.45 28.04
N THR A 27 8.95 60.49 28.74
CA THR A 27 10.19 61.20 28.36
C THR A 27 11.42 60.55 28.99
N LEU A 28 12.22 59.88 28.16
CA LEU A 28 13.56 59.37 28.49
C LEU A 28 14.63 60.46 28.22
N GLY A 29 15.02 61.20 29.27
CA GLY A 29 16.02 62.29 29.23
C GLY A 29 15.56 63.61 29.89
N ASP A 30 16.40 64.64 29.88
CA ASP A 30 16.15 65.94 30.56
C ASP A 30 15.20 66.88 29.80
N ARG A 31 14.96 66.63 28.50
CA ARG A 31 14.08 67.42 27.64
C ARG A 31 13.25 66.54 26.72
N PHE A 32 12.00 66.95 26.50
CA PHE A 32 11.09 66.33 25.54
C PHE A 32 11.03 67.18 24.26
N SER A 33 11.27 66.53 23.13
CA SER A 33 11.08 67.08 21.80
C SER A 33 10.02 66.24 21.11
N VAL A 34 8.93 66.87 20.66
CA VAL A 34 7.86 66.19 19.90
C VAL A 34 8.43 65.62 18.59
N GLN A 35 9.40 66.32 17.99
CA GLN A 35 10.10 65.86 16.80
C GLN A 35 10.91 64.59 17.10
N ASP A 36 11.72 64.59 18.16
CA ASP A 36 12.58 63.43 18.49
C ASP A 36 11.75 62.22 18.95
N PHE A 37 10.64 62.46 19.63
CA PHE A 37 9.71 61.40 20.01
C PHE A 37 9.03 60.80 18.77
N TYR A 38 8.52 61.65 17.87
CA TYR A 38 7.92 61.21 16.61
C TYR A 38 8.92 60.47 15.72
N ASP A 39 10.16 60.96 15.62
CA ASP A 39 11.23 60.32 14.83
C ASP A 39 11.61 58.95 15.41
N ARG A 40 11.64 58.79 16.74
CA ARG A 40 11.88 57.50 17.39
C ARG A 40 10.71 56.54 17.25
N VAL A 41 9.47 57.01 17.40
CA VAL A 41 8.26 56.20 17.19
C VAL A 41 8.19 55.76 15.72
N LYS A 42 8.46 56.67 14.77
CA LYS A 42 8.52 56.36 13.34
C LYS A 42 9.62 55.36 13.03
N LYS A 43 10.82 55.53 13.61
CA LYS A 43 11.93 54.59 13.44
C LYS A 43 11.59 53.20 14.02
N GLY A 44 11.08 53.14 15.25
CA GLY A 44 10.65 51.90 15.88
C GLY A 44 9.48 51.21 15.17
N PHE A 45 8.56 51.99 14.59
CA PHE A 45 7.48 51.48 13.75
C PHE A 45 8.00 50.89 12.43
N VAL A 46 8.97 51.55 11.78
CA VAL A 46 9.62 51.02 10.57
C VAL A 46 10.42 49.76 10.88
N GLU A 47 11.19 49.74 11.98
CA GLU A 47 11.93 48.56 12.43
C GLU A 47 10.97 47.41 12.79
N PHE A 48 9.85 47.71 13.46
CA PHE A 48 8.78 46.75 13.73
C PHE A 48 8.20 46.19 12.43
N LEU A 49 7.87 47.03 11.44
CA LEU A 49 7.35 46.56 10.16
C LEU A 49 8.36 45.67 9.45
N ILE A 50 9.64 46.03 9.41
CA ILE A 50 10.69 45.22 8.75
C ILE A 50 10.79 43.82 9.40
N VAL A 51 10.81 43.74 10.74
CA VAL A 51 10.88 42.46 11.47
C VAL A 51 9.57 41.68 11.31
N PHE A 52 8.43 42.34 11.44
CA PHE A 52 7.11 41.74 11.30
C PHE A 52 6.89 41.15 9.90
N PHE A 53 7.19 41.91 8.84
CA PHE A 53 7.14 41.41 7.47
C PHE A 53 8.18 40.31 7.22
N GLY A 54 9.39 40.41 7.80
CA GLY A 54 10.39 39.34 7.70
C GLY A 54 9.88 38.01 8.25
N VAL A 55 9.29 38.03 9.45
CA VAL A 55 8.70 36.84 10.09
C VAL A 55 7.47 36.34 9.32
N LEU A 56 6.60 37.23 8.86
CA LEU A 56 5.39 36.88 8.11
C LEU A 56 5.73 36.24 6.75
N VAL A 57 6.74 36.76 6.05
CA VAL A 57 7.26 36.17 4.80
C VAL A 57 7.89 34.81 5.08
N SER A 58 8.68 34.67 6.15
CA SER A 58 9.26 33.37 6.52
C SER A 58 8.18 32.32 6.77
N PHE A 59 7.13 32.64 7.53
CA PHE A 59 6.02 31.72 7.76
C PHE A 59 5.20 31.42 6.50
N GLY A 60 5.00 32.41 5.61
CA GLY A 60 4.34 32.20 4.33
C GLY A 60 5.12 31.26 3.41
N VAL A 61 6.46 31.39 3.37
CA VAL A 61 7.34 30.50 2.61
C VAL A 61 7.37 29.09 3.20
N GLU A 62 7.43 28.97 4.52
CA GLU A 62 7.45 27.68 5.22
C GLU A 62 6.12 26.93 5.04
N SER A 63 4.98 27.60 5.22
CA SER A 63 3.65 27.01 5.04
C SER A 63 3.38 26.59 3.60
N GLN A 64 3.76 27.40 2.60
CA GLN A 64 3.64 26.98 1.21
C GLN A 64 4.62 25.83 0.91
N GLY A 65 5.87 25.91 1.38
CA GLY A 65 6.86 24.83 1.21
C GLY A 65 6.41 23.49 1.80
N GLU A 66 5.74 23.51 2.95
CA GLU A 66 5.13 22.34 3.60
C GLU A 66 3.98 21.76 2.75
N ASP A 67 3.04 22.59 2.29
CA ASP A 67 1.94 22.17 1.39
C ASP A 67 2.45 21.55 0.07
N PHE A 68 3.51 22.12 -0.50
CA PHE A 68 4.16 21.57 -1.70
C PHE A 68 4.86 20.23 -1.42
N GLY A 69 5.52 20.08 -0.28
CA GLY A 69 6.15 18.83 0.16
C GLY A 69 5.13 17.71 0.39
N ASP A 70 4.03 18.02 1.06
CA ASP A 70 2.92 17.09 1.30
C ASP A 70 2.25 16.65 -0.01
N ARG A 71 2.12 17.54 -0.98
CA ARG A 71 1.61 17.19 -2.32
C ARG A 71 2.54 16.24 -3.07
N GLN A 72 3.85 16.49 -3.08
CA GLN A 72 4.80 15.59 -3.74
C GLN A 72 4.81 14.22 -3.09
N SER A 73 4.85 14.17 -1.75
CA SER A 73 4.78 12.91 -0.99
C SER A 73 3.49 12.13 -1.26
N ASN A 74 2.37 12.82 -1.48
CA ASN A 74 1.09 12.19 -1.85
C ASN A 74 1.16 11.55 -3.24
N ILE A 75 1.70 12.24 -4.24
CA ILE A 75 1.88 11.70 -5.60
C ILE A 75 2.81 10.50 -5.56
N ASP A 76 3.93 10.58 -4.85
CA ASP A 76 4.88 9.47 -4.70
C ASP A 76 4.21 8.24 -4.07
N ASN A 77 3.36 8.43 -3.06
CA ASN A 77 2.58 7.36 -2.45
C ASN A 77 1.57 6.72 -3.41
N LEU A 78 0.91 7.52 -4.25
CA LEU A 78 -0.03 7.01 -5.27
C LEU A 78 0.70 6.18 -6.32
N ILE A 79 1.87 6.65 -6.78
CA ILE A 79 2.73 5.91 -7.71
C ILE A 79 3.18 4.59 -7.08
N ALA A 80 3.68 4.61 -5.85
CA ALA A 80 4.14 3.42 -5.15
C ALA A 80 3.01 2.39 -4.96
N LEU A 81 1.79 2.85 -4.63
CA LEU A 81 0.61 1.99 -4.55
C LEU A 81 0.22 1.41 -5.91
N ARG A 82 0.28 2.21 -6.98
CA ARG A 82 -0.03 1.74 -8.34
C ARG A 82 0.96 0.67 -8.77
N ASP A 83 2.24 0.86 -8.48
CA ASP A 83 3.29 -0.12 -8.77
C ASP A 83 3.07 -1.41 -7.96
N GLU A 84 2.79 -1.34 -6.66
CA GLU A 84 2.50 -2.53 -5.86
C GLU A 84 1.23 -3.26 -6.34
N ILE A 85 0.13 -2.56 -6.65
CA ILE A 85 -1.07 -3.19 -7.19
C ILE A 85 -0.78 -3.85 -8.56
N THR A 86 0.11 -3.27 -9.36
CA THR A 86 0.57 -3.89 -10.62
C THR A 86 1.36 -5.18 -10.35
N GLU A 87 2.22 -5.21 -9.34
CA GLU A 87 2.92 -6.42 -8.90
C GLU A 87 1.96 -7.50 -8.39
N ILE A 88 0.95 -7.10 -7.59
CA ILE A 88 -0.13 -8.00 -7.15
C ILE A 88 -0.87 -8.57 -8.35
N GLN A 89 -1.13 -7.77 -9.39
CA GLN A 89 -1.79 -8.23 -10.61
C GLN A 89 -0.96 -9.28 -11.34
N LEU A 90 0.35 -9.04 -11.50
CA LEU A 90 1.26 -10.01 -12.10
C LEU A 90 1.33 -11.32 -11.30
N TYR A 91 1.40 -11.22 -9.97
CA TYR A 91 1.33 -12.37 -9.08
C TYR A 91 0.01 -13.15 -9.24
N THR A 92 -1.11 -12.42 -9.29
CA THR A 92 -2.46 -13.00 -9.46
C THR A 92 -2.58 -13.75 -10.80
N LYS A 93 -2.08 -13.17 -11.89
CA LYS A 93 -2.06 -13.82 -13.21
C LYS A 93 -1.20 -15.08 -13.23
N GLY A 94 -0.05 -15.07 -12.55
CA GLY A 94 0.75 -16.28 -12.38
C GLY A 94 -0.02 -17.38 -11.67
N PHE A 95 -0.73 -17.03 -10.59
CA PHE A 95 -1.54 -17.96 -9.82
C PHE A 95 -2.76 -18.48 -10.61
N ILE A 96 -3.37 -17.65 -11.47
CA ILE A 96 -4.44 -18.06 -12.40
C ILE A 96 -3.95 -19.17 -13.33
N GLU A 97 -2.78 -18.99 -13.96
CA GLU A 97 -2.24 -19.99 -14.89
C GLU A 97 -1.87 -21.29 -14.17
N GLU A 98 -1.27 -21.21 -12.98
CA GLU A 98 -0.99 -22.37 -12.15
C GLU A 98 -2.29 -23.12 -11.77
N ASN A 99 -3.30 -22.40 -11.28
CA ASN A 99 -4.58 -22.96 -10.86
C ASN A 99 -5.30 -23.65 -12.04
N LYS A 100 -5.27 -23.03 -13.22
CA LYS A 100 -5.83 -23.62 -14.45
C LYS A 100 -5.13 -24.94 -14.80
N TRP A 101 -3.80 -24.97 -14.78
CA TRP A 101 -3.03 -26.19 -15.04
C TRP A 101 -3.34 -27.30 -14.03
N ILE A 102 -3.47 -26.96 -12.74
CA ILE A 102 -3.87 -27.89 -11.67
C ILE A 102 -5.26 -28.47 -11.98
N ILE A 103 -6.26 -27.61 -12.24
CA ILE A 103 -7.63 -28.02 -12.55
C ILE A 103 -7.67 -28.93 -13.77
N GLU A 104 -6.98 -28.60 -14.85
CA GLU A 104 -6.94 -29.40 -16.08
C GLU A 104 -6.32 -30.79 -15.81
N THR A 105 -5.18 -30.82 -15.11
CA THR A 105 -4.45 -32.06 -14.79
C THR A 105 -5.30 -32.99 -13.93
N TYR A 106 -5.89 -32.45 -12.86
CA TYR A 106 -6.67 -33.25 -11.92
C TYR A 106 -8.08 -33.59 -12.44
N ASN A 107 -8.68 -32.77 -13.30
CA ASN A 107 -9.92 -33.16 -14.00
C ASN A 107 -9.67 -34.32 -14.95
N LYS A 108 -8.55 -34.29 -15.70
CA LYS A 108 -8.17 -35.42 -16.56
C LYS A 108 -7.97 -36.70 -15.75
N LEU A 109 -7.29 -36.60 -14.60
CA LEU A 109 -7.13 -37.73 -13.67
C LEU A 109 -8.48 -38.25 -13.18
N TYR A 110 -9.36 -37.34 -12.77
CA TYR A 110 -10.69 -37.68 -12.25
C TYR A 110 -11.58 -38.33 -13.31
N SER A 111 -11.57 -37.83 -14.56
CA SER A 111 -12.40 -38.35 -15.64
C SER A 111 -12.01 -39.76 -16.06
N GLN A 112 -10.72 -40.08 -16.05
CA GLN A 112 -10.23 -41.41 -16.41
C GLN A 112 -10.19 -42.38 -15.22
N TRP A 113 -10.52 -41.92 -14.00
CA TRP A 113 -10.31 -42.66 -12.75
C TRP A 113 -10.83 -44.10 -12.77
N ASP A 114 -11.96 -44.38 -13.42
CA ASP A 114 -12.59 -45.70 -13.45
C ASP A 114 -12.21 -46.54 -14.68
N GLU A 115 -11.39 -46.04 -15.60
CA GLU A 115 -10.96 -46.77 -16.80
C GLU A 115 -10.20 -48.04 -16.42
N ASP A 116 -10.38 -49.14 -17.18
CA ASP A 116 -9.63 -50.38 -16.94
C ASP A 116 -8.24 -50.39 -17.62
N ARG A 117 -7.31 -49.53 -17.16
CA ARG A 117 -5.96 -49.35 -17.74
C ARG A 117 -4.87 -49.19 -16.68
N ASP A 118 -3.83 -50.02 -16.73
CA ASP A 118 -2.71 -50.01 -15.75
C ASP A 118 -2.09 -48.61 -15.52
N SER A 119 -2.01 -47.79 -16.57
CA SER A 119 -1.47 -46.43 -16.53
C SER A 119 -2.49 -45.31 -16.21
N VAL A 120 -3.65 -45.62 -15.63
CA VAL A 120 -4.70 -44.61 -15.35
C VAL A 120 -4.23 -43.43 -14.48
N PHE A 121 -3.27 -43.68 -13.60
CA PHE A 121 -2.73 -42.67 -12.70
C PHE A 121 -1.40 -42.10 -13.20
N ILE A 122 -0.96 -42.48 -14.40
CA ILE A 122 0.35 -42.12 -14.95
C ILE A 122 0.19 -41.17 -16.13
N PHE A 123 0.90 -40.05 -16.05
CA PHE A 123 0.94 -38.95 -17.00
C PHE A 123 2.36 -38.82 -17.51
N ILE A 124 2.54 -38.12 -18.63
CA ILE A 124 3.87 -37.80 -19.18
C ILE A 124 4.09 -36.31 -18.98
N ASP A 125 5.22 -35.94 -18.40
CA ASP A 125 5.61 -34.54 -18.23
C ASP A 125 6.02 -33.98 -19.60
N PRO A 126 5.38 -32.89 -20.07
CA PRO A 126 5.71 -32.33 -21.39
C PRO A 126 7.09 -31.68 -21.47
N SER A 127 7.77 -31.46 -20.34
CA SER A 127 9.08 -30.80 -20.27
C SER A 127 10.26 -31.76 -20.46
N ASP A 128 10.15 -33.00 -19.97
CA ASP A 128 11.24 -33.99 -20.01
C ASP A 128 10.81 -35.39 -20.50
N ASP A 129 9.55 -35.55 -20.92
CA ASP A 129 8.93 -36.80 -21.37
C ASP A 129 8.95 -37.93 -20.34
N LEU A 130 9.20 -37.63 -19.05
CA LEU A 130 9.23 -38.63 -17.99
C LEU A 130 7.82 -38.95 -17.47
N PRO A 131 7.56 -40.23 -17.12
CA PRO A 131 6.29 -40.60 -16.50
C PRO A 131 6.23 -40.14 -15.04
N TYR A 132 5.08 -39.62 -14.64
CA TYR A 132 4.79 -39.26 -13.26
C TYR A 132 3.32 -39.55 -12.91
N SER A 133 2.98 -39.60 -11.62
CA SER A 133 1.57 -39.52 -11.22
C SER A 133 1.25 -38.11 -10.74
N PRO A 134 0.13 -37.49 -11.18
CA PRO A 134 -0.33 -36.23 -10.57
C PRO A 134 -0.59 -36.39 -9.07
N LEU A 135 -0.87 -37.60 -8.58
CA LEU A 135 -1.07 -37.86 -7.16
C LEU A 135 0.23 -37.77 -6.34
N SER A 136 1.41 -37.78 -6.98
CA SER A 136 2.71 -37.60 -6.32
C SER A 136 2.87 -36.22 -5.69
N PHE A 137 2.14 -35.24 -6.22
CA PHE A 137 2.14 -33.85 -5.78
C PHE A 137 0.84 -33.48 -5.07
N TYR A 138 0.02 -34.48 -4.69
CA TYR A 138 -1.30 -34.20 -4.14
C TYR A 138 -1.26 -33.57 -2.75
N ASN A 139 -0.17 -33.68 -2.01
CA ASN A 139 0.01 -32.94 -0.76
C ASN A 139 0.60 -31.54 -0.96
N ASN A 140 1.00 -31.17 -2.18
CA ASN A 140 1.43 -29.80 -2.48
C ASN A 140 0.24 -28.85 -2.30
N TYR A 141 0.56 -27.69 -1.76
CA TYR A 141 -0.40 -26.66 -1.44
C TYR A 141 0.37 -25.34 -1.38
N ASN A 142 -0.19 -24.31 -2.02
CA ASN A 142 0.45 -23.02 -2.26
C ASN A 142 -0.57 -21.92 -1.98
N PRO A 143 -0.64 -21.38 -0.76
CA PRO A 143 -1.64 -20.38 -0.41
C PRO A 143 -1.38 -19.06 -1.12
N PHE A 144 -2.45 -18.42 -1.57
CA PHE A 144 -2.38 -17.11 -2.21
C PHE A 144 -2.02 -16.03 -1.18
N ASN A 145 -0.89 -15.35 -1.39
CA ASN A 145 -0.37 -14.35 -0.47
C ASN A 145 0.37 -13.24 -1.24
N PRO A 146 -0.36 -12.25 -1.77
CA PRO A 146 0.21 -11.17 -2.57
C PRO A 146 1.06 -10.20 -1.72
N PRO A 147 1.98 -9.43 -2.35
CA PRO A 147 2.76 -8.41 -1.66
C PRO A 147 1.87 -7.28 -1.11
N ARG A 148 2.31 -6.64 -0.02
CA ARG A 148 1.57 -5.58 0.69
C ARG A 148 2.46 -4.59 1.45
N VAL A 149 3.72 -4.50 1.06
CA VAL A 149 4.77 -3.75 1.76
C VAL A 149 4.48 -2.25 1.73
N VAL A 150 4.15 -1.70 0.57
CA VAL A 150 3.84 -0.28 0.38
C VAL A 150 2.59 0.08 1.15
N TYR A 151 1.51 -0.67 0.98
CA TYR A 151 0.26 -0.45 1.69
C TYR A 151 0.44 -0.46 3.22
N GLU A 152 1.17 -1.43 3.77
CA GLU A 152 1.45 -1.48 5.20
C GLU A 152 2.32 -0.29 5.67
N ALA A 153 3.32 0.10 4.88
CA ALA A 153 4.19 1.23 5.21
C ALA A 153 3.41 2.55 5.32
N ILE A 154 2.60 2.90 4.31
CA ILE A 154 1.85 4.16 4.29
C ILE A 154 0.70 4.20 5.33
N LYS A 155 0.20 3.02 5.72
CA LYS A 155 -0.79 2.90 6.79
C LYS A 155 -0.14 3.12 8.16
N LEU A 156 1.08 2.63 8.34
CA LEU A 156 1.86 2.76 9.57
C LEU A 156 2.36 4.19 9.80
N ASP A 157 2.86 4.85 8.75
CA ASP A 157 3.39 6.23 8.83
C ASP A 157 2.28 7.30 8.84
N GLY A 158 1.02 6.90 8.64
CA GLY A 158 -0.15 7.76 8.68
C GLY A 158 -0.37 8.59 7.41
N THR A 159 0.43 8.39 6.37
CA THR A 159 0.28 9.11 5.09
C THR A 159 -0.90 8.60 4.26
N PHE A 160 -1.45 7.42 4.58
CA PHE A 160 -2.68 6.89 3.99
C PHE A 160 -3.85 7.90 4.02
N ARG A 161 -3.91 8.76 5.04
CA ARG A 161 -4.96 9.79 5.17
C ARG A 161 -4.93 10.83 4.04
N PHE A 162 -3.79 10.98 3.37
CA PHE A 162 -3.61 11.97 2.30
C PHE A 162 -4.14 11.50 0.96
N LEU A 163 -4.43 10.20 0.78
CA LEU A 163 -4.96 9.66 -0.47
C LEU A 163 -6.36 10.21 -0.82
N GLY A 164 -7.07 10.76 0.16
CA GLY A 164 -8.47 11.17 -0.02
C GLY A 164 -9.43 9.98 0.15
N SER A 165 -10.72 10.29 0.34
CA SER A 165 -11.72 9.31 0.76
C SER A 165 -12.04 8.26 -0.30
N GLU A 166 -12.06 8.63 -1.58
CA GLU A 166 -12.35 7.71 -2.68
C GLU A 166 -11.20 6.74 -2.93
N VAL A 167 -9.97 7.26 -3.05
CA VAL A 167 -8.76 6.46 -3.25
C VAL A 167 -8.49 5.57 -2.05
N GLY A 168 -8.51 6.13 -0.84
CA GLY A 168 -8.33 5.37 0.39
C GLY A 168 -9.34 4.22 0.49
N ARG A 169 -10.59 4.39 0.04
CA ARG A 169 -11.58 3.31 0.07
C ARG A 169 -11.24 2.16 -0.87
N PHE A 170 -10.94 2.43 -2.15
CA PHE A 170 -10.68 1.33 -3.08
C PHE A 170 -9.31 0.67 -2.82
N VAL A 171 -8.32 1.44 -2.37
CA VAL A 171 -7.03 0.89 -1.90
C VAL A 171 -7.30 -0.01 -0.71
N ASN A 172 -8.00 0.44 0.33
CA ASN A 172 -8.32 -0.40 1.48
C ASN A 172 -9.06 -1.69 1.06
N ASN A 173 -10.06 -1.60 0.17
CA ASN A 173 -10.76 -2.78 -0.34
C ASN A 173 -9.84 -3.74 -1.15
N THR A 174 -8.77 -3.25 -1.77
CA THR A 174 -7.83 -4.09 -2.53
C THR A 174 -7.00 -4.99 -1.60
N TYR A 175 -6.63 -4.48 -0.43
CA TYR A 175 -5.70 -5.14 0.51
C TYR A 175 -6.38 -5.75 1.75
N ASP A 176 -7.43 -5.10 2.25
CA ASP A 176 -8.17 -5.49 3.47
C ASP A 176 -9.62 -5.92 3.15
N GLY A 177 -9.99 -5.98 1.87
CA GLY A 177 -11.35 -6.31 1.43
C GLY A 177 -11.74 -7.77 1.63
N THR A 178 -13.04 -8.03 1.50
CA THR A 178 -13.62 -9.37 1.66
C THR A 178 -13.12 -10.35 0.62
N ASP A 179 -12.94 -9.89 -0.62
CA ASP A 179 -12.68 -10.77 -1.75
C ASP A 179 -11.28 -11.39 -1.64
N LEU A 180 -10.26 -10.56 -1.39
CA LEU A 180 -8.91 -11.02 -1.08
C LEU A 180 -8.90 -11.93 0.16
N LYS A 181 -9.62 -11.57 1.22
CA LYS A 181 -9.69 -12.38 2.44
C LYS A 181 -10.26 -13.78 2.18
N TYR A 182 -11.32 -13.89 1.36
CA TYR A 182 -11.87 -15.19 1.00
C TYR A 182 -10.93 -15.98 0.11
N LEU A 183 -10.27 -15.33 -0.85
CA LEU A 183 -9.27 -15.97 -1.69
C LEU A 183 -8.11 -16.55 -0.87
N MET A 184 -7.56 -15.77 0.05
CA MET A 184 -6.52 -16.23 1.00
C MET A 184 -7.03 -17.36 1.88
N LEU A 185 -8.23 -17.27 2.44
CA LEU A 185 -8.81 -18.32 3.30
C LEU A 185 -9.03 -19.63 2.53
N ASN A 186 -9.52 -19.55 1.31
CA ASN A 186 -9.84 -20.71 0.48
C ASN A 186 -8.57 -21.43 0.01
N THR A 187 -7.60 -20.66 -0.46
CA THR A 187 -6.28 -21.18 -0.88
C THR A 187 -5.41 -21.58 0.30
N ASP A 188 -5.77 -21.19 1.54
CA ASP A 188 -5.10 -21.61 2.76
C ASP A 188 -5.87 -22.70 3.51
N ARG A 189 -6.76 -22.26 4.40
CA ARG A 189 -7.35 -23.11 5.42
C ARG A 189 -8.27 -24.16 4.82
N GLU A 190 -9.08 -23.78 3.83
CA GLU A 190 -10.05 -24.70 3.23
C GLU A 190 -9.36 -25.74 2.35
N GLU A 191 -8.33 -25.36 1.59
CA GLU A 191 -7.55 -26.31 0.80
C GLU A 191 -6.75 -27.27 1.68
N LYS A 192 -6.15 -26.76 2.77
CA LYS A 192 -5.38 -27.56 3.72
C LYS A 192 -6.17 -28.72 4.31
N VAL A 193 -7.49 -28.56 4.52
CA VAL A 193 -8.37 -29.65 4.98
C VAL A 193 -8.28 -30.87 4.06
N TYR A 194 -8.22 -30.68 2.73
CA TYR A 194 -8.16 -31.79 1.78
C TYR A 194 -6.79 -32.47 1.75
N VAL A 195 -5.72 -31.68 1.91
CA VAL A 195 -4.35 -32.20 2.04
C VAL A 195 -4.20 -33.02 3.32
N ASP A 196 -4.61 -32.48 4.47
CA ASP A 196 -4.54 -33.16 5.76
C ASP A 196 -5.38 -34.44 5.77
N GLN A 197 -6.54 -34.44 5.08
CA GLN A 197 -7.37 -35.62 4.88
C GLN A 197 -6.66 -36.70 4.04
N PHE A 198 -5.94 -36.32 2.99
CA PHE A 198 -5.15 -37.24 2.19
C PHE A 198 -4.00 -37.85 3.00
N GLU A 199 -3.21 -37.02 3.67
CA GLU A 199 -2.11 -37.47 4.53
C GLU A 199 -2.63 -38.38 5.65
N GLY A 200 -3.76 -38.01 6.25
CA GLY A 200 -4.45 -38.84 7.23
C GLY A 200 -4.88 -40.20 6.68
N GLN A 201 -5.34 -40.27 5.43
CA GLN A 201 -5.70 -41.54 4.80
C GLN A 201 -4.47 -42.42 4.56
N VAL A 202 -3.37 -41.82 4.15
CA VAL A 202 -2.10 -42.52 3.98
C VAL A 202 -1.65 -43.09 5.32
N ALA A 203 -1.54 -42.24 6.34
CA ALA A 203 -1.01 -42.58 7.66
C ALA A 203 -1.89 -43.55 8.46
N ASN A 204 -3.21 -43.55 8.26
CA ASN A 204 -4.12 -44.36 9.07
C ASN A 204 -4.64 -45.62 8.36
N LYS A 205 -4.49 -45.71 7.03
CA LYS A 205 -5.01 -46.84 6.26
C LYS A 205 -3.97 -47.43 5.32
N TRP A 206 -3.41 -46.62 4.43
CA TRP A 206 -2.55 -47.17 3.38
C TRP A 206 -1.29 -47.82 3.94
N ILE A 207 -0.71 -47.30 5.04
CA ILE A 207 0.47 -47.92 5.67
C ILE A 207 0.24 -49.39 6.12
N TYR A 208 -1.02 -49.78 6.35
CA TYR A 208 -1.39 -51.13 6.74
C TYR A 208 -1.75 -52.02 5.55
N ASP A 209 -2.36 -51.41 4.52
CA ASP A 209 -2.91 -52.13 3.37
C ASP A 209 -1.91 -52.27 2.21
N LEU A 210 -1.00 -51.30 2.04
CA LEU A 210 -0.08 -51.19 0.91
C LEU A 210 1.37 -51.37 1.35
N LYS A 211 2.19 -51.99 0.50
CA LYS A 211 3.63 -52.18 0.74
C LYS A 211 4.44 -51.09 0.04
N ASN A 212 5.50 -50.62 0.70
CA ASN A 212 6.49 -49.68 0.15
C ASN A 212 5.83 -48.46 -0.51
N ILE A 213 5.13 -47.65 0.29
CA ILE A 213 4.48 -46.43 -0.20
C ILE A 213 5.56 -45.44 -0.62
N ASP A 214 5.67 -45.24 -1.93
CA ASP A 214 6.51 -44.22 -2.55
C ASP A 214 5.67 -43.55 -3.64
N PHE A 215 5.33 -42.28 -3.43
CA PHE A 215 4.48 -41.54 -4.36
C PHE A 215 5.23 -41.12 -5.63
N TYR A 216 6.56 -41.03 -5.60
CA TYR A 216 7.35 -40.66 -6.78
C TYR A 216 7.67 -41.87 -7.66
N ASP A 217 7.48 -43.10 -7.14
CA ASP A 217 7.62 -44.31 -7.92
C ASP A 217 6.36 -44.59 -8.76
N VAL A 218 6.50 -44.52 -10.09
CA VAL A 218 5.42 -44.86 -11.05
C VAL A 218 4.93 -46.29 -10.85
N ASP A 219 5.82 -47.21 -10.48
CA ASP A 219 5.47 -48.62 -10.25
C ASP A 219 4.51 -48.78 -9.07
N PHE A 220 4.61 -47.94 -8.04
CA PHE A 220 3.72 -47.97 -6.89
C PHE A 220 2.27 -47.75 -7.34
N TRP A 221 2.02 -46.74 -8.18
CA TRP A 221 0.69 -46.41 -8.68
C TRP A 221 0.11 -47.50 -9.58
N ILE A 222 0.95 -48.10 -10.44
CA ILE A 222 0.53 -49.20 -11.33
C ILE A 222 0.15 -50.43 -10.50
N LYS A 223 1.02 -50.86 -9.57
CA LYS A 223 0.82 -52.07 -8.74
C LYS A 223 -0.41 -51.95 -7.85
N ASN A 224 -0.69 -50.76 -7.32
CA ASN A 224 -1.77 -50.52 -6.37
C ASN A 224 -3.05 -49.94 -7.01
N ARG A 225 -3.08 -49.78 -8.33
CA ARG A 225 -4.20 -49.19 -9.08
C ARG A 225 -5.57 -49.73 -8.68
N LYS A 226 -5.75 -51.06 -8.68
CA LYS A 226 -7.03 -51.70 -8.36
C LYS A 226 -7.50 -51.42 -6.93
N TYR A 227 -6.56 -51.34 -5.98
CA TYR A 227 -6.87 -50.95 -4.61
C TYR A 227 -7.38 -49.50 -4.59
N LEU A 228 -6.64 -48.58 -5.21
CA LEU A 228 -6.94 -47.15 -5.23
C LEU A 228 -8.26 -46.82 -5.95
N GLN A 229 -8.58 -47.51 -7.05
CA GLN A 229 -9.86 -47.33 -7.75
C GLN A 229 -11.06 -47.82 -6.92
N LYS A 230 -10.88 -48.89 -6.15
CA LYS A 230 -11.91 -49.41 -5.24
C LYS A 230 -12.09 -48.53 -4.00
N GLU A 231 -11.03 -47.84 -3.61
CA GLU A 231 -10.98 -46.88 -2.51
C GLU A 231 -11.73 -45.60 -2.91
N LYS A 232 -12.95 -45.41 -2.37
CA LYS A 232 -13.81 -44.30 -2.78
C LYS A 232 -13.40 -42.95 -2.17
N PHE A 233 -12.60 -42.95 -1.10
CA PHE A 233 -12.31 -41.74 -0.35
C PHE A 233 -11.40 -40.81 -1.16
N LEU A 234 -10.31 -41.31 -1.73
CA LEU A 234 -9.38 -40.45 -2.48
C LEU A 234 -10.08 -39.79 -3.67
N LYS A 235 -10.89 -40.54 -4.41
CA LYS A 235 -11.70 -39.99 -5.51
C LYS A 235 -12.68 -38.92 -5.03
N TYR A 236 -13.34 -39.13 -3.89
CA TYR A 236 -14.26 -38.15 -3.32
C TYR A 236 -13.55 -36.89 -2.80
N ASN A 237 -12.41 -37.05 -2.13
CA ASN A 237 -11.57 -35.95 -1.68
C ASN A 237 -11.07 -35.13 -2.89
N LEU A 238 -10.63 -35.79 -3.96
CA LEU A 238 -10.26 -35.16 -5.24
C LEU A 238 -11.42 -34.37 -5.85
N PHE A 239 -12.63 -34.96 -5.90
CA PHE A 239 -13.83 -34.25 -6.35
C PHE A 239 -14.08 -32.97 -5.56
N LYS A 240 -13.98 -33.04 -4.22
CA LYS A 240 -14.21 -31.88 -3.36
C LYS A 240 -13.14 -30.81 -3.53
N ARG A 241 -11.88 -31.21 -3.68
CA ARG A 241 -10.78 -30.28 -3.93
C ARG A 241 -10.86 -29.62 -5.31
N LEU A 242 -11.28 -30.36 -6.34
CA LEU A 242 -11.57 -29.81 -7.67
C LEU A 242 -12.66 -28.73 -7.61
N LEU A 243 -13.74 -28.94 -6.85
CA LEU A 243 -14.78 -27.91 -6.67
C LEU A 243 -14.21 -26.64 -6.02
N LEU A 244 -13.35 -26.79 -5.00
CA LEU A 244 -12.71 -25.65 -4.35
C LEU A 244 -11.78 -24.91 -5.32
N TRP A 245 -10.96 -25.61 -6.09
CA TRP A 245 -10.09 -24.98 -7.08
C TRP A 245 -10.90 -24.24 -8.16
N THR A 246 -12.00 -24.80 -8.65
CA THR A 246 -12.89 -24.08 -9.59
C THR A 246 -13.43 -22.78 -8.97
N GLN A 247 -13.85 -22.80 -7.71
CA GLN A 247 -14.29 -21.60 -7.01
C GLN A 247 -13.15 -20.58 -6.86
N ILE A 248 -11.94 -21.03 -6.50
CA ILE A 248 -10.74 -20.19 -6.43
C ILE A 248 -10.43 -19.56 -7.80
N SER A 249 -10.58 -20.32 -8.89
CA SER A 249 -10.39 -19.81 -10.26
C SER A 249 -11.31 -18.62 -10.56
N GLU A 250 -12.58 -18.68 -10.14
CA GLU A 250 -13.53 -17.57 -10.32
C GLU A 250 -13.11 -16.36 -9.48
N GLN A 251 -12.76 -16.58 -8.21
CA GLN A 251 -12.29 -15.52 -7.30
C GLN A 251 -11.03 -14.81 -7.81
N LEU A 252 -10.09 -15.55 -8.39
CA LEU A 252 -8.87 -14.98 -8.97
C LEU A 252 -9.17 -14.07 -10.16
N GLN A 253 -10.11 -14.44 -11.03
CA GLN A 253 -10.52 -13.63 -12.19
C GLN A 253 -11.23 -12.34 -11.76
N GLU A 254 -12.11 -12.45 -10.75
CA GLU A 254 -12.79 -11.29 -10.15
C GLU A 254 -11.78 -10.33 -9.48
N TYR A 255 -10.79 -10.89 -8.78
CA TYR A 255 -9.74 -10.11 -8.15
C TYR A 255 -8.84 -9.43 -9.20
N ASP A 256 -8.40 -10.12 -10.25
CA ASP A 256 -7.62 -9.54 -11.36
C ASP A 256 -8.35 -8.38 -12.04
N THR A 257 -9.66 -8.56 -12.29
CA THR A 257 -10.52 -7.50 -12.85
C THR A 257 -10.57 -6.28 -11.93
N THR A 258 -10.65 -6.50 -10.61
CA THR A 258 -10.65 -5.44 -9.61
C THR A 258 -9.32 -4.70 -9.57
N LEU A 259 -8.20 -5.42 -9.62
CA LEU A 259 -6.85 -4.84 -9.69
C LEU A 259 -6.69 -3.98 -10.93
N GLU A 260 -7.11 -4.47 -12.11
CA GLU A 260 -7.05 -3.71 -13.37
C GLU A 260 -7.83 -2.39 -13.29
N GLN A 261 -9.03 -2.42 -12.69
CA GLN A 261 -9.84 -1.22 -12.49
C GLN A 261 -9.19 -0.23 -11.52
N ASN A 262 -8.56 -0.73 -10.45
CA ASN A 262 -7.94 0.11 -9.44
C ASN A 262 -6.63 0.74 -9.95
N ILE A 263 -5.85 0.01 -10.75
CA ILE A 263 -4.69 0.57 -11.47
C ILE A 263 -5.13 1.74 -12.35
N LYS A 264 -6.16 1.56 -13.18
CA LYS A 264 -6.70 2.64 -14.04
C LYS A 264 -7.17 3.86 -13.25
N LYS A 265 -7.79 3.66 -12.08
CA LYS A 265 -8.20 4.75 -11.19
C LYS A 265 -7.01 5.49 -10.60
N LEU A 266 -5.98 4.77 -10.16
CA LEU A 266 -4.75 5.38 -9.65
C LEU A 266 -4.02 6.16 -10.74
N ASP A 267 -3.89 5.61 -11.95
CA ASP A 267 -3.28 6.32 -13.08
C ASP A 267 -4.04 7.62 -13.39
N SER A 268 -5.37 7.58 -13.33
CA SER A 268 -6.22 8.78 -13.53
C SER A 268 -6.00 9.82 -12.43
N GLU A 269 -5.94 9.39 -11.17
CA GLU A 269 -5.71 10.29 -10.03
C GLU A 269 -4.31 10.91 -10.06
N ILE A 270 -3.28 10.10 -10.36
CA ILE A 270 -1.90 10.56 -10.52
C ILE A 270 -1.84 11.62 -11.62
N GLN A 271 -2.44 11.35 -12.78
CA GLN A 271 -2.46 12.29 -13.89
C GLN A 271 -3.17 13.60 -13.53
N LEU A 272 -4.33 13.54 -12.85
CA LEU A 272 -5.03 14.74 -12.38
C LEU A 272 -4.14 15.56 -11.44
N LYS A 273 -3.43 14.91 -10.52
CA LYS A 273 -2.51 15.59 -9.60
C LYS A 273 -1.28 16.14 -10.31
N ASP A 274 -0.75 15.49 -11.33
CA ASP A 274 0.39 15.99 -12.12
C ASP A 274 0.01 17.17 -13.01
N ASP A 275 -1.20 17.16 -13.59
CA ASP A 275 -1.74 18.21 -14.46
C ASP A 275 -2.19 19.47 -13.68
N GLU A 276 -2.35 19.38 -12.35
CA GLU A 276 -2.65 20.52 -11.50
C GLU A 276 -1.49 21.53 -11.48
N TRP A 277 -1.76 22.72 -12.03
CA TRP A 277 -0.86 23.86 -11.94
C TRP A 277 -0.99 24.50 -10.55
N VAL A 278 0.02 24.34 -9.70
CA VAL A 278 0.08 25.07 -8.44
C VAL A 278 0.70 26.44 -8.68
N PHE A 279 -0.13 27.47 -8.66
CA PHE A 279 0.31 28.86 -8.76
C PHE A 279 0.82 29.31 -7.39
N VAL A 280 2.15 29.35 -7.22
CA VAL A 280 2.76 30.04 -6.08
C VAL A 280 2.58 31.54 -6.30
N TYR A 281 1.68 32.17 -5.55
CA TYR A 281 1.52 33.63 -5.59
C TYR A 281 1.79 34.26 -4.23
N TRP A 282 2.31 35.48 -4.30
CA TRP A 282 2.64 36.32 -3.17
C TRP A 282 1.50 37.33 -2.99
N TRP A 283 0.93 37.42 -1.78
CA TRP A 283 0.00 38.50 -1.43
C TRP A 283 0.73 39.46 -0.49
N PHE A 284 0.83 40.74 -0.89
CA PHE A 284 1.56 41.81 -0.18
C PHE A 284 0.69 42.51 0.86
#